data_AF-A0A973YVL8-F1
#
_entry.id   AF-A0A973YVL8-F1
#
_cell.length_a   1.000
_cell.length_b   1.000
_cell.length_c   1.000
_cell.angle_alpha   90.00
_cell.angle_beta   90.00
_cell.angle_gamma   90.00
#
_symmetry.space_group_name_H-M   'P 1'
#
loop_
_entity.id
_entity.type
_entity.pdbx_description
1 polymer ?
#
loop_
_entity_poly.entity_id
_entity_poly.type
_entity_poly.pdbx_seq_one_letter_code
_entity_poly.pdbx_strand_id
1 'polypeptide(L)'
;METLHAERLWTPGGWRIDAGFTHDAGRIVECEGAQPSEGAAWVLPGIANLHSHAFQRAMAGLAERQTHPQDSFWTWRETMYRFAARFDPDTLHAVASQLYAEMLEAGYTTVCEFHYLHHSPDGRPYTDRAAMSQALIAAARDTGIRMTLLPVLYMRGGFDGRAVT
;
A
#
# COMPACT_ATOMS: atom_id res chain seq x y z
N MET A 1 -15.01 10.08 21.78
CA MET A 1 -16.25 9.85 21.02
C MET A 1 -16.58 11.06 20.16
N GLU A 2 -16.71 10.86 18.86
CA GLU A 2 -17.10 11.87 17.86
C GLU A 2 -18.12 11.25 16.91
N THR A 3 -19.08 12.06 16.44
CA THR A 3 -20.14 11.63 15.52
C THR A 3 -19.97 12.31 14.18
N LEU A 4 -19.91 11.51 13.12
CA LEU A 4 -19.83 11.97 11.74
C LEU A 4 -21.19 11.81 11.06
N HIS A 5 -21.66 12.88 10.44
CA HIS A 5 -22.94 12.95 9.73
C HIS A 5 -22.73 12.75 8.22
N ALA A 6 -23.65 12.03 7.58
CA ALA A 6 -23.61 11.72 6.16
C ALA A 6 -25.00 11.90 5.53
N GLU A 7 -25.05 12.46 4.33
CA GLU A 7 -26.29 12.51 3.53
C GLU A 7 -26.70 11.07 3.18
N ARG A 8 -25.70 10.27 2.80
CA ARG A 8 -25.84 8.85 2.53
C ARG A 8 -24.71 8.06 3.15
N LEU A 9 -25.08 7.08 3.96
CA LEU A 9 -24.15 6.14 4.58
C LEU A 9 -24.36 4.74 4.00
N TRP A 10 -23.33 4.15 3.41
CA TRP A 10 -23.35 2.75 3.01
C TRP A 10 -23.11 1.84 4.22
N THR A 11 -24.03 0.89 4.44
CA THR A 11 -23.94 -0.09 5.53
C THR A 11 -24.08 -1.52 4.99
N PRO A 12 -23.80 -2.57 5.78
CA PRO A 12 -24.10 -3.95 5.38
C PRO A 12 -25.58 -4.20 5.02
N GLY A 13 -26.50 -3.39 5.56
CA GLY A 13 -27.92 -3.43 5.24
C GLY A 13 -28.34 -2.57 4.02
N GLY A 14 -27.38 -1.94 3.33
CA GLY A 14 -27.60 -1.03 2.22
C GLY A 14 -27.49 0.45 2.60
N TRP A 15 -27.98 1.32 1.71
CA TRP A 15 -27.95 2.77 1.87
C TRP A 15 -28.89 3.24 2.98
N ARG A 16 -28.37 4.10 3.87
CA ARG A 16 -29.15 4.90 4.82
C ARG A 16 -29.04 6.37 4.43
N ILE A 17 -30.17 7.07 4.48
CA ILE A 17 -30.28 8.51 4.21
C ILE A 17 -30.32 9.23 5.56
N ASP A 18 -29.72 10.43 5.65
CA ASP A 18 -29.69 11.25 6.86
C ASP A 18 -29.23 10.44 8.08
N ALA A 19 -28.02 9.88 7.95
CA ALA A 19 -27.46 8.94 8.89
C ALA A 19 -26.06 9.39 9.34
N GLY A 20 -25.54 8.73 10.36
CA GLY A 20 -24.18 8.99 10.83
C GLY A 20 -23.60 7.78 11.52
N PHE A 21 -22.35 7.91 11.94
CA PHE A 21 -21.72 6.94 12.82
C PHE A 21 -20.89 7.63 13.89
N THR A 22 -20.92 7.06 15.08
CA THR A 22 -20.09 7.48 16.21
C THR A 22 -18.87 6.59 16.28
N HIS A 23 -17.69 7.19 16.44
CA HIS A 23 -16.46 6.44 16.67
C HIS A 23 -15.79 6.81 17.98
N ASP A 24 -15.13 5.81 18.56
CA ASP A 24 -14.26 5.98 19.72
C ASP A 24 -12.91 5.33 19.44
N ALA A 25 -11.82 6.09 19.60
CA ALA A 25 -10.46 5.65 19.32
C ALA A 25 -10.31 4.89 17.96
N GLY A 26 -10.94 5.40 16.90
CA GLY A 26 -10.87 4.81 15.55
C GLY A 26 -11.74 3.57 15.32
N ARG A 27 -12.60 3.20 16.28
CA ARG A 27 -13.59 2.11 16.12
C ARG A 27 -14.99 2.68 16.02
N ILE A 28 -15.75 2.23 15.02
CA ILE A 28 -17.18 2.53 14.92
C ILE A 28 -17.89 1.80 16.05
N VAL A 29 -18.63 2.52 16.88
CA VAL A 29 -19.37 1.97 18.03
C VAL A 29 -20.88 1.95 17.79
N GLU A 30 -21.39 2.89 17.00
CA GLU A 30 -22.82 3.00 16.72
C GLU A 30 -23.07 3.67 15.36
N CYS A 31 -24.15 3.28 14.69
CA CYS A 31 -24.63 3.92 13.47
C CYS A 31 -26.06 4.45 13.69
N GLU A 32 -26.20 5.74 13.96
CA GLU A 32 -27.47 6.38 14.29
C GLU A 32 -28.13 7.05 13.07
N GLY A 33 -29.42 7.37 13.20
CA GLY A 33 -30.04 8.38 12.33
C GLY A 33 -29.57 9.76 12.79
N ALA A 34 -29.26 10.65 11.85
CA ALA A 34 -28.62 11.92 12.17
C ALA A 34 -29.28 13.06 11.38
N GLN A 35 -29.47 14.22 12.01
CA GLN A 35 -29.97 15.39 11.29
C GLN A 35 -28.95 15.79 10.21
N PRO A 36 -29.39 16.08 8.97
CA PRO A 36 -28.47 16.43 7.89
C PRO A 36 -27.73 17.73 8.24
N SER A 37 -26.40 17.69 8.19
CA SER A 37 -25.57 18.90 8.24
C SER A 37 -25.48 19.53 6.85
N GLU A 38 -25.44 20.86 6.74
CA GLU A 38 -25.10 21.53 5.48
C GLU A 38 -23.71 21.05 4.98
N GLY A 39 -23.63 20.63 3.72
CA GLY A 39 -22.41 20.10 3.10
C GLY A 39 -22.15 18.60 3.29
N ALA A 40 -23.16 17.82 3.69
CA ALA A 40 -23.03 16.40 4.00
C ALA A 40 -22.54 15.55 2.81
N ALA A 41 -21.55 14.68 3.08
CA ALA A 41 -20.92 13.82 2.09
C ALA A 41 -21.57 12.43 1.98
N TRP A 42 -21.36 11.76 0.86
CA TRP A 42 -21.64 10.35 0.70
C TRP A 42 -20.49 9.55 1.33
N VAL A 43 -20.81 8.72 2.31
CA VAL A 43 -19.81 7.99 3.09
C VAL A 43 -19.90 6.50 2.78
N LEU A 44 -18.75 5.94 2.39
CA LEU A 44 -18.56 4.52 2.13
C LEU A 44 -17.40 3.98 2.97
N PRO A 45 -17.39 2.67 3.29
CA PRO A 45 -16.22 2.03 3.87
C PRO A 45 -15.01 2.20 2.95
N GLY A 46 -13.87 2.56 3.53
CA GLY A 46 -12.63 2.65 2.77
C GLY A 46 -12.22 1.31 2.18
N ILE A 47 -11.59 1.34 1.00
CA ILE A 47 -11.24 0.13 0.25
C ILE A 47 -9.90 -0.40 0.76
N ALA A 48 -9.76 -1.73 0.84
CA ALA A 48 -8.47 -2.36 1.10
C ALA A 48 -7.74 -2.64 -0.23
N ASN A 49 -6.54 -2.11 -0.39
CA ASN A 49 -5.62 -2.55 -1.43
C ASN A 49 -4.92 -3.83 -0.97
N LEU A 50 -5.31 -4.95 -1.55
CA LEU A 50 -4.94 -6.28 -1.08
C LEU A 50 -3.59 -6.80 -1.61
N HIS A 51 -2.87 -6.03 -2.44
CA HIS A 51 -1.53 -6.38 -2.91
C HIS A 51 -0.74 -5.17 -3.38
N SER A 52 0.47 -4.98 -2.86
CA SER A 52 1.36 -3.86 -3.21
C SER A 52 2.83 -4.29 -3.25
N HIS A 53 3.61 -3.63 -4.10
CA HIS A 53 5.08 -3.60 -4.07
C HIS A 53 5.54 -2.14 -4.14
N ALA A 54 5.74 -1.50 -2.99
CA ALA A 54 5.84 -0.05 -2.91
C ALA A 54 6.91 0.56 -3.83
N PHE A 55 8.10 -0.04 -3.87
CA PHE A 55 9.23 0.45 -4.68
C PHE A 55 8.92 0.55 -6.18
N GLN A 56 7.98 -0.26 -6.70
CA GLN A 56 7.61 -0.24 -8.12
C GLN A 56 6.89 1.05 -8.52
N ARG A 57 6.34 1.81 -7.56
CA ARG A 57 5.76 3.13 -7.84
C ARG A 57 6.78 4.08 -8.46
N ALA A 58 8.06 3.99 -8.06
CA ALA A 58 9.14 4.82 -8.62
C ALA A 58 9.44 4.55 -10.10
N MET A 59 9.01 3.41 -10.65
CA MET A 59 9.19 3.07 -12.07
C MET A 59 7.88 3.09 -12.87
N ALA A 60 6.74 3.44 -12.26
CA ALA A 60 5.45 3.44 -12.92
C ALA A 60 5.49 4.35 -14.17
N GLY A 61 5.16 3.78 -15.34
CA GLY A 61 5.21 4.46 -16.64
C GLY A 61 6.60 4.56 -17.30
N LEU A 62 7.68 4.15 -16.62
CA LEU A 62 9.04 4.18 -17.19
C LEU A 62 9.40 2.93 -17.99
N ALA A 63 8.57 1.88 -17.92
CA ALA A 63 8.76 0.64 -18.66
C ALA A 63 8.02 0.62 -20.03
N GLU A 64 7.32 1.70 -20.40
CA GLU A 64 6.52 1.78 -21.64
C GLU A 64 7.37 2.08 -22.88
N ARG A 65 8.62 1.62 -22.89
CA ARG A 65 9.54 1.76 -24.02
C ARG A 65 9.91 0.39 -24.52
N GLN A 66 9.76 0.18 -25.83
CA GLN A 66 10.19 -1.06 -26.44
C GLN A 66 11.72 -1.16 -26.38
N THR A 67 12.25 -2.07 -25.58
CA THR A 67 13.69 -2.35 -25.42
C THR A 67 14.12 -3.58 -26.23
N HIS A 68 13.16 -4.44 -26.60
CA HIS A 68 13.39 -5.61 -27.42
C HIS A 68 12.19 -5.83 -28.38
N PRO A 69 12.41 -6.29 -29.63
CA PRO A 69 11.30 -6.58 -30.56
C PRO A 69 10.26 -7.59 -30.04
N GLN A 70 10.67 -8.42 -29.06
CA GLN A 70 9.83 -9.39 -28.36
C GLN A 70 9.70 -9.04 -26.87
N ASP A 71 9.43 -7.78 -26.55
CA ASP A 71 9.21 -7.37 -25.16
C ASP A 71 8.11 -8.20 -24.49
N SER A 72 8.36 -8.53 -23.23
CA SER A 72 7.51 -9.39 -22.43
C SER A 72 7.58 -8.99 -20.96
N PHE A 73 6.81 -9.66 -20.11
CA PHE A 73 6.96 -9.55 -18.67
C PHE A 73 8.40 -9.76 -18.19
N TRP A 74 9.18 -10.62 -18.87
CA TRP A 74 10.56 -10.91 -18.48
C TRP A 74 11.50 -9.74 -18.75
N THR A 75 11.34 -9.02 -19.87
CA THR A 75 12.14 -7.82 -20.17
C THR A 75 11.71 -6.64 -19.29
N TRP A 76 10.43 -6.53 -18.93
CA TRP A 76 9.97 -5.61 -17.88
C TRP A 76 10.64 -5.92 -16.52
N ARG A 77 10.72 -7.21 -16.15
CA ARG A 77 11.29 -7.64 -14.87
C ARG A 77 12.77 -7.27 -14.74
N GLU A 78 13.52 -7.31 -15.83
CA GLU A 78 14.91 -6.82 -15.85
C GLU A 78 14.99 -5.32 -15.51
N THR A 79 14.06 -4.52 -16.05
CA THR A 79 13.96 -3.10 -15.69
C THR A 79 13.63 -2.93 -14.20
N MET A 80 12.66 -3.69 -13.70
CA MET A 80 12.31 -3.69 -12.28
C MET A 80 13.49 -4.06 -11.38
N TYR A 81 14.29 -5.07 -11.73
CA TYR A 81 15.49 -5.42 -10.96
C TYR A 81 16.54 -4.31 -10.94
N ARG A 82 16.72 -3.57 -12.04
CA ARG A 82 17.62 -2.39 -12.04
C ARG A 82 17.16 -1.29 -11.09
N PHE A 83 15.84 -1.12 -10.89
CA PHE A 83 15.32 -0.22 -9.88
C PHE A 83 15.52 -0.79 -8.48
N ALA A 84 15.10 -2.04 -8.24
CA ALA A 84 15.22 -2.70 -6.94
C ALA A 84 16.66 -2.67 -6.39
N ALA A 85 17.66 -2.86 -7.25
CA ALA A 85 19.08 -2.81 -6.91
C ALA A 85 19.61 -1.41 -6.50
N ARG A 86 18.76 -0.38 -6.42
CA ARG A 86 19.13 0.97 -5.98
C ARG A 86 18.43 1.41 -4.71
N PHE A 87 17.54 0.59 -4.18
CA PHE A 87 16.76 0.94 -2.99
C PHE A 87 17.53 0.56 -1.72
N ASP A 88 17.61 1.53 -0.82
CA ASP A 88 17.98 1.39 0.58
C ASP A 88 16.76 1.73 1.48
N PRO A 89 16.86 1.66 2.81
CA PRO A 89 15.73 1.93 3.70
C PRO A 89 15.17 3.34 3.52
N ASP A 90 16.03 4.34 3.30
CA ASP A 90 15.63 5.74 3.17
C ASP A 90 14.84 5.97 1.87
N THR A 91 15.35 5.46 0.75
CA THR A 91 14.67 5.54 -0.55
C THR A 91 13.36 4.76 -0.53
N LEU A 92 13.34 3.59 0.11
CA LEU A 92 12.12 2.78 0.25
C LEU A 92 11.06 3.52 1.07
N HIS A 93 11.44 4.12 2.19
CA HIS A 93 10.54 4.93 3.02
C HIS A 93 9.95 6.10 2.22
N ALA A 94 10.78 6.85 1.50
CA ALA A 94 10.32 8.01 0.74
C ALA A 94 9.30 7.63 -0.35
N VAL A 95 9.61 6.60 -1.14
CA VAL A 95 8.72 6.14 -2.22
C VAL A 95 7.44 5.51 -1.66
N ALA A 96 7.55 4.72 -0.58
CA ALA A 96 6.39 4.13 0.06
C ALA A 96 5.48 5.21 0.67
N SER A 97 6.05 6.25 1.30
CA SER A 97 5.28 7.36 1.87
C SER A 97 4.48 8.09 0.78
N GLN A 98 5.12 8.42 -0.34
CA GLN A 98 4.43 9.02 -1.48
C GLN A 98 3.30 8.11 -2.00
N LEU A 99 3.59 6.82 -2.22
CA LEU A 99 2.59 5.87 -2.69
C LEU A 99 1.40 5.76 -1.74
N TYR A 100 1.64 5.68 -0.44
CA TYR A 100 0.59 5.49 0.56
C TYR A 100 -0.28 6.75 0.72
N ALA A 101 0.29 7.94 0.58
CA ALA A 101 -0.49 9.18 0.49
C ALA A 101 -1.42 9.16 -0.75
N GLU A 102 -0.88 8.82 -1.93
CA GLU A 102 -1.68 8.70 -3.16
C GLU A 102 -2.78 7.62 -3.06
N MET A 103 -2.50 6.52 -2.35
CA MET A 103 -3.50 5.48 -2.07
C MET A 103 -4.66 6.03 -1.23
N LEU A 104 -4.37 6.79 -0.18
CA LEU A 104 -5.38 7.42 0.67
C LEU A 104 -6.23 8.42 -0.12
N GLU A 105 -5.60 9.27 -0.93
CA GLU A 105 -6.29 10.21 -1.83
C GLU A 105 -7.22 9.49 -2.83
N ALA A 106 -6.85 8.29 -3.25
CA ALA A 106 -7.65 7.43 -4.13
C ALA A 106 -8.73 6.60 -3.40
N GLY A 107 -8.84 6.70 -2.07
CA GLY A 107 -9.86 5.99 -1.27
C GLY A 107 -9.43 4.62 -0.72
N TYR A 108 -8.17 4.22 -0.91
CA TYR A 108 -7.62 3.05 -0.23
C TYR A 108 -7.20 3.42 1.19
N THR A 109 -7.76 2.72 2.18
CA THR A 109 -7.52 3.01 3.60
C THR A 109 -6.70 1.93 4.32
N THR A 110 -6.45 0.80 3.63
CA THR A 110 -5.58 -0.28 4.08
C THR A 110 -4.75 -0.78 2.90
N VAL A 111 -3.47 -1.10 3.12
CA VAL A 111 -2.60 -1.78 2.14
C VAL A 111 -2.06 -3.10 2.69
N CYS A 112 -2.08 -4.14 1.86
CA CYS A 112 -1.32 -5.38 2.08
C CYS A 112 0.00 -5.28 1.30
N GLU A 113 1.09 -5.02 2.01
CA GLU A 113 2.40 -4.78 1.40
C GLU A 113 3.17 -6.10 1.25
N PHE A 114 3.25 -6.59 0.00
CA PHE A 114 3.94 -7.84 -0.35
C PHE A 114 5.43 -7.54 -0.53
N HIS A 115 6.18 -7.68 0.56
CA HIS A 115 7.53 -7.15 0.70
C HIS A 115 8.61 -8.24 0.53
N TYR A 116 9.36 -8.18 -0.57
CA TYR A 116 10.49 -9.09 -0.86
C TYR A 116 11.87 -8.41 -0.94
N LEU A 117 11.96 -7.10 -0.71
CA LEU A 117 13.22 -6.37 -0.79
C LEU A 117 13.88 -6.28 0.59
N HIS A 118 14.57 -7.34 1.00
CA HIS A 118 15.05 -7.50 2.39
C HIS A 118 16.50 -7.06 2.64
N HIS A 119 17.32 -7.00 1.59
CA HIS A 119 18.77 -6.89 1.69
C HIS A 119 19.27 -5.59 1.08
N SER A 120 20.53 -5.24 1.35
CA SER A 120 21.17 -4.09 0.72
C SER A 120 21.31 -4.28 -0.79
N PRO A 121 21.53 -3.20 -1.55
CA PRO A 121 21.78 -3.26 -3.00
C PRO A 121 22.81 -4.29 -3.47
N ASP A 122 23.80 -4.61 -2.64
CA ASP A 122 24.83 -5.64 -2.91
C ASP A 122 24.41 -7.06 -2.48
N GLY A 123 23.15 -7.25 -2.07
CA GLY A 123 22.56 -8.52 -1.66
C GLY A 123 22.88 -8.95 -0.22
N ARG A 124 23.67 -8.17 0.53
CA ARG A 124 24.02 -8.52 1.92
C ARG A 124 22.86 -8.21 2.89
N PRO A 125 22.70 -8.99 3.95
CA PRO A 125 21.79 -8.62 5.02
C PRO A 125 22.27 -7.34 5.72
N TYR A 126 21.34 -6.42 6.02
CA TYR A 126 21.58 -5.32 6.95
C TYR A 126 21.89 -5.84 8.36
N THR A 127 22.57 -5.01 9.18
CA THR A 127 22.81 -5.29 10.60
C THR A 127 21.50 -5.56 11.34
N ASP A 128 20.50 -4.69 11.14
CA ASP A 128 19.10 -5.01 11.44
C ASP A 128 18.46 -5.65 10.21
N ARG A 129 18.19 -6.96 10.30
CA ARG A 129 17.59 -7.72 9.20
C ARG A 129 16.18 -7.26 8.83
N ALA A 130 15.51 -6.50 9.69
CA ALA A 130 14.19 -5.95 9.44
C ALA A 130 14.22 -4.52 8.88
N ALA A 131 15.39 -3.92 8.62
CA ALA A 131 15.52 -2.50 8.25
C ALA A 131 14.56 -2.06 7.13
N MET A 132 14.48 -2.83 6.04
CA MET A 132 13.59 -2.53 4.91
C MET A 132 12.11 -2.67 5.26
N SER A 133 11.75 -3.64 6.11
CA SER A 133 10.40 -3.80 6.65
C SER A 133 10.02 -2.64 7.59
N GLN A 134 10.95 -2.18 8.42
CA GLN A 134 10.73 -1.04 9.31
C GLN A 134 10.54 0.26 8.53
N ALA A 135 11.25 0.44 7.41
CA ALA A 135 11.04 1.59 6.52
C ALA A 135 9.59 1.65 5.98
N LEU A 136 9.01 0.51 5.59
CA LEU A 136 7.60 0.44 5.15
C LEU A 136 6.62 0.71 6.29
N ILE A 137 6.88 0.16 7.48
CA ILE A 137 6.05 0.39 8.67
C ILE A 137 6.08 1.86 9.06
N ALA A 138 7.25 2.50 9.01
CA ALA A 138 7.40 3.93 9.27
C ALA A 138 6.63 4.76 8.23
N ALA A 139 6.79 4.49 6.93
CA ALA A 139 6.04 5.17 5.88
C ALA A 139 4.52 5.06 6.03
N ALA A 140 4.02 3.89 6.46
CA ALA A 140 2.60 3.71 6.72
C ALA A 140 2.12 4.49 7.96
N ARG A 141 2.94 4.57 9.01
CA ARG A 141 2.64 5.39 10.20
C ARG A 141 2.63 6.88 9.87
N ASP A 142 3.59 7.34 9.07
CA ASP A 142 3.74 8.75 8.71
C ASP A 142 2.57 9.24 7.84
N THR A 143 2.04 8.38 6.97
CA THR A 143 0.91 8.71 6.09
C THR A 143 -0.45 8.41 6.71
N GLY A 144 -0.51 7.53 7.71
CA GLY A 144 -1.74 7.12 8.36
C GLY A 144 -2.51 5.98 7.65
N ILE A 145 -1.94 5.39 6.58
CA ILE A 145 -2.56 4.21 5.95
C ILE A 145 -2.44 3.00 6.90
N ARG A 146 -3.50 2.20 7.00
CA ARG A 146 -3.40 0.92 7.73
C ARG A 146 -2.59 -0.07 6.89
N MET A 147 -1.79 -0.89 7.54
CA MET A 147 -0.91 -1.83 6.86
C MET A 147 -1.07 -3.25 7.40
N THR A 148 -1.14 -4.20 6.47
CA THR A 148 -0.75 -5.60 6.69
C THR A 148 0.56 -5.83 5.97
N LEU A 149 1.67 -5.95 6.70
CA LEU A 149 2.96 -6.27 6.10
C LEU A 149 3.05 -7.78 5.85
N LEU A 150 3.47 -8.17 4.65
CA LEU A 150 3.65 -9.56 4.23
C LEU A 150 5.11 -9.80 3.82
N PRO A 151 6.02 -10.09 4.77
CA PRO A 151 7.41 -10.42 4.44
C PRO A 151 7.48 -11.72 3.64
N VAL A 152 8.07 -11.65 2.46
CA VAL A 152 8.05 -12.75 1.49
C VAL A 152 9.26 -13.66 1.68
N LEU A 153 9.02 -14.96 1.75
CA LEU A 153 10.08 -15.97 1.61
C LEU A 153 10.39 -16.18 0.13
N TYR A 154 11.59 -15.76 -0.30
CA TYR A 154 12.07 -15.94 -1.66
C TYR A 154 13.43 -16.64 -1.63
N MET A 155 13.50 -17.90 -2.10
CA MET A 155 14.69 -18.75 -1.92
C MET A 155 15.35 -19.24 -3.21
N ARG A 156 14.64 -19.24 -4.34
CA ARG A 156 15.11 -19.85 -5.60
C ARG A 156 14.70 -19.01 -6.80
N GLY A 157 15.56 -18.95 -7.82
CA GLY A 157 15.29 -18.24 -9.08
C GLY A 157 14.51 -19.05 -10.12
N GLY A 158 14.22 -20.33 -9.83
CA GLY A 158 13.52 -21.24 -10.72
C GLY A 158 13.24 -22.61 -10.08
N PHE A 159 12.38 -23.42 -10.72
CA PHE A 159 12.07 -24.78 -10.29
C PHE A 159 13.25 -25.75 -10.43
N ASP A 160 14.23 -25.40 -11.26
CA ASP A 160 15.51 -26.10 -11.46
C ASP A 160 16.49 -25.93 -10.28
N GLY A 161 16.12 -25.16 -9.27
CA GLY A 161 16.94 -24.95 -8.08
C GLY A 161 18.01 -23.88 -8.23
N ARG A 162 18.04 -23.13 -9.34
CA ARG A 162 19.01 -22.04 -9.53
C ARG A 162 18.86 -20.96 -8.45
N ALA A 163 19.97 -20.31 -8.12
CA ALA A 163 20.01 -19.22 -7.14
C ALA A 163 19.14 -18.04 -7.59
N VAL A 164 18.71 -17.24 -6.62
CA VAL A 164 18.15 -15.91 -6.89
C VAL A 164 19.31 -15.03 -7.34
N THR A 165 19.20 -14.49 -8.56
CA THR A 165 20.17 -13.56 -9.15
C THR A 165 19.65 -12.15 -9.13
#